data_AF-A0A0D7X6H1-F1
#
_entry.id   AF-A0A0D7X6H1-F1
#
_cell.length_a   1.000
_cell.length_b   1.000
_cell.length_c   1.000
_cell.angle_alpha   90.00
_cell.angle_beta   90.00
_cell.angle_gamma   90.00
#
_symmetry.space_group_name_H-M   'P 1'
#
loop_
_entity.id
_entity.type
_entity.pdbx_description
1 polymer ?
#
loop_
_entity_poly.entity_id
_entity_poly.type
_entity_poly.pdbx_seq_one_letter_code
_entity_poly.pdbx_strand_id
1 'polypeptide(L)'
;MRTVDLFSGCGGMSLGFQNLEYDIVAAYEYWDAAIECYGENFQHPVFKQDLSDVDAAVEHISRHAPDIIIGGPPCQDFSHAGKRTEGVRADLTLAYGKIIKRIRPRWFVMENVDRSQKSQAYQLTRKLFKDAGYGLTEKVLNASFCGVPQNRKRFFCIGLLDAEDGFLDDIINSNISTRQTTIRDYLGMELGIEHYYRHPRNYSRRGIFSIDEPAPTVRGVNRPVPRGYIGHPNDTAPINEELRPLSTIERARLQTFPTSYQWPPNTAKTTLEQMIGNAVPVNLAEFIARSILQYTNIGGNVTPEVNDEVQPASNTDILFQEWLQNKCEMKSRSSRDVISRLRRASNYVDLSNDKSCDECLYHMSLNPEFKLIKPSVQSQLRRSIRLYKQFKETAVHH
;
A
#
# COMPACT_ATOMS: atom_id res chain seq x y z
N MET A 1 2.33 -15.21 -10.47
CA MET A 1 1.61 -15.99 -9.41
C MET A 1 0.13 -16.02 -9.71
N ARG A 2 -0.53 -17.18 -9.61
CA ARG A 2 -1.98 -17.32 -9.80
C ARG A 2 -2.72 -16.66 -8.64
N THR A 3 -3.59 -15.71 -8.96
CA THR A 3 -4.18 -14.78 -8.00
C THR A 3 -5.70 -14.82 -8.06
N VAL A 4 -6.35 -14.92 -6.90
CA VAL A 4 -7.80 -14.75 -6.78
C VAL A 4 -8.10 -13.50 -5.95
N ASP A 5 -9.00 -12.64 -6.44
CA ASP A 5 -9.45 -11.43 -5.73
C ASP A 5 -10.84 -11.65 -5.11
N LEU A 6 -10.93 -11.52 -3.79
CA LEU A 6 -12.16 -11.64 -3.00
C LEU A 6 -12.67 -10.26 -2.59
N PHE A 7 -13.98 -10.04 -2.66
CA PHE A 7 -14.58 -8.72 -2.43
C PHE A 7 -14.00 -7.69 -3.42
N SER A 8 -13.90 -8.09 -4.68
CA SER A 8 -13.07 -7.40 -5.68
C SER A 8 -13.57 -5.99 -6.01
N GLY A 9 -14.83 -5.67 -5.75
CA GLY A 9 -15.43 -4.39 -6.11
C GLY A 9 -15.26 -4.10 -7.61
N CYS A 10 -14.91 -2.86 -7.95
CA CYS A 10 -14.51 -2.49 -9.31
C CYS A 10 -13.05 -2.87 -9.64
N GLY A 11 -12.41 -3.76 -8.88
CA GLY A 11 -11.11 -4.33 -9.24
C GLY A 11 -9.90 -3.41 -9.08
N GLY A 12 -9.96 -2.42 -8.17
CA GLY A 12 -8.80 -1.57 -7.89
C GLY A 12 -7.57 -2.36 -7.41
N MET A 13 -7.78 -3.42 -6.62
CA MET A 13 -6.71 -4.29 -6.15
C MET A 13 -6.25 -5.28 -7.23
N SER A 14 -7.20 -5.93 -7.93
CA SER A 14 -6.94 -6.72 -9.13
C SER A 14 -6.05 -6.00 -10.12
N LEU A 15 -6.40 -4.77 -10.52
CA LEU A 15 -5.63 -4.00 -11.50
C LEU A 15 -4.21 -3.70 -11.00
N GLY A 16 -4.05 -3.32 -9.73
CA GLY A 16 -2.72 -3.04 -9.17
C GLY A 16 -1.81 -4.26 -9.14
N PHE A 17 -2.36 -5.45 -8.89
CA PHE A 17 -1.61 -6.71 -8.98
C PHE A 17 -1.33 -7.09 -10.43
N GLN A 18 -2.32 -6.97 -11.32
CA GLN A 18 -2.22 -7.31 -12.74
C GLN A 18 -1.30 -6.39 -13.55
N ASN A 19 -1.06 -5.15 -13.09
CA ASN A 19 -0.02 -4.28 -13.64
C ASN A 19 1.39 -4.89 -13.48
N LEU A 20 1.55 -5.88 -12.60
CA LEU A 20 2.77 -6.64 -12.38
C LEU A 20 2.54 -8.11 -12.79
N GLU A 21 3.48 -8.99 -12.44
CA GLU A 21 3.52 -10.40 -12.90
C GLU A 21 2.51 -11.33 -12.18
N TYR A 22 1.38 -10.78 -11.71
CA TYR A 22 0.30 -11.54 -11.11
C TYR A 22 -0.75 -11.89 -12.16
N ASP A 23 -1.04 -13.18 -12.26
CA ASP A 23 -2.07 -13.73 -13.14
C ASP A 23 -3.37 -13.79 -12.34
N ILE A 24 -4.27 -12.81 -12.54
CA ILE A 24 -5.58 -12.83 -11.89
C ILE A 24 -6.45 -13.85 -12.61
N VAL A 25 -6.71 -15.00 -11.96
CA VAL A 25 -7.40 -16.14 -12.57
C VAL A 25 -8.91 -16.15 -12.30
N ALA A 26 -9.35 -15.45 -11.25
CA ALA A 26 -10.75 -15.25 -10.92
C ALA A 26 -10.94 -14.11 -9.91
N ALA A 27 -12.08 -13.45 -9.98
CA ALA A 27 -12.54 -12.50 -8.97
C ALA A 27 -13.92 -12.88 -8.42
N TYR A 28 -14.20 -12.51 -7.18
CA TYR A 28 -15.45 -12.81 -6.49
C TYR A 28 -16.02 -11.54 -5.87
N GLU A 29 -17.26 -11.23 -6.24
CA GLU A 29 -17.98 -10.05 -5.79
C GLU A 29 -19.46 -10.41 -5.63
N TYR A 30 -20.19 -9.70 -4.76
CA TYR A 30 -21.62 -9.92 -4.55
C TYR A 30 -22.47 -8.81 -5.19
N TRP A 31 -21.92 -7.61 -5.31
CA TRP A 31 -22.62 -6.43 -5.81
C TRP A 31 -22.65 -6.37 -7.34
N ASP A 32 -23.84 -6.57 -7.91
CA ASP A 32 -24.07 -6.62 -9.37
C ASP A 32 -23.45 -5.46 -10.15
N ALA A 33 -23.59 -4.23 -9.67
CA ALA A 33 -23.04 -3.07 -10.38
C ALA A 33 -21.50 -3.06 -10.38
N ALA A 34 -20.87 -3.61 -9.34
CA ALA A 34 -19.42 -3.78 -9.30
C ALA A 34 -18.97 -4.91 -10.22
N ILE A 35 -19.74 -6.01 -10.31
CA ILE A 35 -19.48 -7.11 -11.24
C ILE A 35 -19.53 -6.63 -12.69
N GLU A 36 -20.57 -5.86 -13.05
CA GLU A 36 -20.69 -5.25 -14.38
C GLU A 36 -19.48 -4.36 -14.68
N CYS A 37 -19.15 -3.43 -13.77
CA CYS A 37 -17.98 -2.56 -13.92
C CYS A 37 -16.67 -3.35 -14.03
N TYR A 38 -16.53 -4.44 -13.28
CA TYR A 38 -15.35 -5.30 -13.34
C TYR A 38 -15.26 -5.99 -14.71
N GLY A 39 -16.36 -6.56 -15.22
CA GLY A 39 -16.40 -7.27 -16.50
C GLY A 39 -16.00 -6.43 -17.71
N GLU A 40 -16.20 -5.11 -17.66
CA GLU A 40 -15.77 -4.19 -18.73
C GLU A 40 -14.24 -4.00 -18.80
N ASN A 41 -13.50 -4.36 -17.76
CA ASN A 41 -12.07 -3.99 -17.60
C ASN A 41 -11.11 -5.18 -17.55
N PHE A 42 -11.62 -6.39 -17.33
CA PHE A 42 -10.81 -7.57 -17.06
C PHE A 42 -11.20 -8.74 -17.97
N GLN A 43 -10.21 -9.52 -18.42
CA GLN A 43 -10.43 -10.64 -19.33
C GLN A 43 -10.72 -11.96 -18.60
N HIS A 44 -10.28 -12.08 -17.35
CA HIS A 44 -10.57 -13.22 -16.49
C HIS A 44 -11.96 -13.11 -15.87
N PRO A 45 -12.57 -14.23 -15.44
CA PRO A 45 -13.94 -14.21 -14.95
C PRO A 45 -14.08 -13.53 -13.59
N VAL A 46 -15.20 -12.82 -13.43
CA VAL A 46 -15.72 -12.37 -12.14
C VAL A 46 -17.00 -13.14 -11.82
N PHE A 47 -17.08 -13.70 -10.62
CA PHE A 47 -18.20 -14.53 -10.17
C PHE A 47 -19.04 -13.81 -9.12
N LYS A 48 -20.36 -13.86 -9.30
CA LYS A 48 -21.30 -13.46 -8.25
C LYS A 48 -21.34 -14.52 -7.16
N GLN A 49 -20.71 -14.24 -6.01
CA GLN A 49 -20.65 -15.19 -4.89
C GLN A 49 -20.86 -14.47 -3.56
N ASP A 50 -21.74 -15.03 -2.73
CA ASP A 50 -21.79 -14.65 -1.32
C ASP A 50 -20.62 -15.31 -0.58
N LEU A 51 -19.64 -14.49 -0.18
CA LEU A 51 -18.45 -14.96 0.52
C LEU A 51 -18.69 -15.22 2.01
N SER A 52 -19.90 -14.94 2.54
CA SER A 52 -20.31 -15.43 3.87
C SER A 52 -20.64 -16.92 3.87
N ASP A 53 -21.06 -17.46 2.71
CA ASP A 53 -21.13 -18.90 2.48
C ASP A 53 -19.73 -19.46 2.18
N VAL A 54 -18.99 -19.72 3.26
CA VAL A 54 -17.60 -20.18 3.19
C VAL A 54 -17.47 -21.53 2.48
N ASP A 55 -18.44 -22.43 2.64
CA ASP A 55 -18.38 -23.76 2.01
C ASP A 55 -18.45 -23.64 0.49
N ALA A 56 -19.46 -22.95 -0.03
CA ALA A 56 -19.61 -22.72 -1.47
C ALA A 56 -18.42 -21.92 -2.04
N ALA A 57 -17.97 -20.89 -1.32
CA ALA A 57 -16.84 -20.08 -1.74
C ALA A 57 -15.56 -20.92 -1.84
N VAL A 58 -15.24 -21.73 -0.82
CA VAL A 58 -14.04 -22.58 -0.81
C VAL A 58 -14.08 -23.59 -1.97
N GLU A 59 -15.23 -24.24 -2.20
CA GLU A 59 -15.39 -25.18 -3.31
C GLU A 59 -15.07 -24.52 -4.66
N HIS A 60 -15.59 -23.33 -4.91
CA HIS A 60 -15.40 -22.63 -6.18
C HIS A 60 -13.98 -22.07 -6.33
N ILE A 61 -13.45 -21.41 -5.31
CA ILE A 61 -12.12 -20.77 -5.35
C ILE A 61 -11.01 -21.82 -5.50
N SER A 62 -11.13 -22.98 -4.82
CA SER A 62 -10.09 -24.01 -4.82
C SER A 62 -9.83 -24.59 -6.22
N ARG A 63 -10.84 -24.58 -7.12
CA ARG A 63 -10.70 -25.01 -8.52
C ARG A 63 -9.69 -24.18 -9.30
N HIS A 64 -9.43 -22.95 -8.87
CA HIS A 64 -8.47 -22.07 -9.53
C HIS A 64 -7.02 -22.29 -9.06
N ALA A 65 -6.81 -23.07 -7.98
CA ALA A 65 -5.51 -23.33 -7.36
C ALA A 65 -4.68 -22.04 -7.17
N PRO A 66 -5.16 -21.07 -6.34
CA PRO A 66 -4.47 -19.79 -6.16
C PRO A 66 -3.17 -19.93 -5.37
N ASP A 67 -2.09 -19.34 -5.89
CA ASP A 67 -0.86 -19.10 -5.14
C ASP A 67 -1.05 -18.00 -4.10
N ILE A 68 -1.88 -17.00 -4.45
CA ILE A 68 -2.19 -15.83 -3.63
C ILE A 68 -3.68 -15.53 -3.67
N ILE A 69 -4.24 -15.22 -2.50
CA ILE A 69 -5.58 -14.65 -2.37
C ILE A 69 -5.48 -13.22 -1.88
N ILE A 70 -6.04 -12.27 -2.62
CA ILE A 70 -6.12 -10.86 -2.24
C ILE A 70 -7.58 -10.52 -1.90
N GLY A 71 -7.84 -9.57 -1.02
CA GLY A 71 -9.22 -9.14 -0.78
C GLY A 71 -9.40 -8.08 0.30
N GLY A 72 -10.46 -7.29 0.17
CA GLY A 72 -10.79 -6.19 1.07
C GLY A 72 -12.16 -6.38 1.71
N PRO A 73 -12.33 -7.30 2.69
CA PRO A 73 -13.62 -7.56 3.30
C PRO A 73 -14.19 -6.27 3.94
N PRO A 74 -15.48 -5.98 3.75
CA PRO A 74 -16.08 -4.75 4.24
C PRO A 74 -16.05 -4.68 5.77
N CYS A 75 -15.60 -3.55 6.31
CA CYS A 75 -15.46 -3.36 7.77
C CYS A 75 -16.57 -2.46 8.33
N GLN A 76 -17.52 -3.08 9.03
CA GLN A 76 -18.74 -2.39 9.47
C GLN A 76 -18.71 -1.91 10.92
N ASP A 77 -17.75 -2.37 11.74
CA ASP A 77 -17.58 -1.91 13.12
C ASP A 77 -17.31 -0.39 13.24
N PHE A 78 -16.94 0.27 12.13
CA PHE A 78 -16.55 1.68 12.10
C PHE A 78 -17.44 2.59 11.23
N SER A 79 -18.55 2.08 10.68
CA SER A 79 -19.52 2.94 9.98
C SER A 79 -20.28 3.79 11.01
N HIS A 80 -19.95 5.08 11.08
CA HIS A 80 -20.61 6.08 11.94
C HIS A 80 -22.10 6.36 11.60
N ALA A 81 -22.72 5.60 10.69
CA ALA A 81 -24.09 5.83 10.24
C ALA A 81 -24.81 4.49 10.07
N GLY A 82 -25.60 4.10 11.08
CA GLY A 82 -26.51 2.96 11.00
C GLY A 82 -26.73 2.28 12.34
N LYS A 83 -28.00 2.04 12.69
CA LYS A 83 -28.40 1.29 13.89
C LYS A 83 -27.68 -0.06 13.90
N ARG A 84 -27.05 -0.37 15.04
CA ARG A 84 -26.47 -1.68 15.35
C ARG A 84 -27.56 -2.75 15.21
N THR A 85 -27.51 -3.49 14.12
CA THR A 85 -28.12 -4.81 14.02
C THR A 85 -26.94 -5.79 14.13
N GLU A 86 -26.66 -6.20 15.36
CA GLU A 86 -25.72 -7.26 15.68
C GLU A 86 -26.23 -8.54 14.98
N GLY A 87 -25.47 -9.09 14.03
CA GLY A 87 -25.82 -10.39 13.48
C GLY A 87 -25.12 -10.77 12.18
N VAL A 88 -25.25 -9.96 11.11
CA VAL A 88 -25.01 -10.48 9.75
C VAL A 88 -23.69 -10.03 9.12
N ARG A 89 -23.04 -8.95 9.60
CA ARG A 89 -21.94 -8.29 8.85
C ARG A 89 -20.64 -8.01 9.62
N ALA A 90 -20.54 -8.40 10.88
CA ALA A 90 -19.25 -8.67 11.53
C ALA A 90 -18.61 -9.99 11.01
N ASP A 91 -19.34 -10.71 10.16
CA ASP A 91 -19.03 -12.05 9.66
C ASP A 91 -18.05 -12.05 8.48
N LEU A 92 -18.03 -11.03 7.62
CA LEU A 92 -17.28 -11.12 6.35
C LEU A 92 -15.75 -11.08 6.51
N THR A 93 -15.22 -10.34 7.49
CA THR A 93 -13.78 -10.42 7.83
C THR A 93 -13.42 -11.81 8.35
N LEU A 94 -14.30 -12.39 9.18
CA LEU A 94 -14.11 -13.74 9.70
C LEU A 94 -14.26 -14.79 8.60
N ALA A 95 -15.20 -14.60 7.67
CA ALA A 95 -15.41 -15.44 6.50
C ALA A 95 -14.17 -15.45 5.60
N TYR A 96 -13.57 -14.28 5.33
CA TYR A 96 -12.27 -14.20 4.67
C TYR A 96 -11.21 -15.05 5.40
N GLY A 97 -11.11 -14.91 6.74
CA GLY A 97 -10.24 -15.73 7.57
C GLY A 97 -10.47 -17.24 7.43
N LYS A 98 -11.73 -17.68 7.44
CA LYS A 98 -12.11 -19.09 7.29
C LYS A 98 -11.80 -19.60 5.88
N ILE A 99 -12.01 -18.80 4.83
CA ILE A 99 -11.66 -19.14 3.45
C ILE A 99 -10.15 -19.34 3.33
N ILE A 100 -9.34 -18.39 3.81
CA ILE A 100 -7.87 -18.52 3.82
C ILE A 100 -7.43 -19.76 4.60
N LYS A 101 -7.97 -20.01 5.79
CA LYS A 101 -7.61 -21.19 6.59
C LYS A 101 -7.92 -22.52 5.89
N ARG A 102 -8.97 -22.58 5.07
CA ARG A 102 -9.37 -23.80 4.36
C ARG A 102 -8.64 -24.02 3.05
N ILE A 103 -8.46 -22.97 2.25
CA ILE A 103 -7.76 -23.05 0.96
C ILE A 103 -6.24 -23.10 1.17
N ARG A 104 -5.77 -22.38 2.19
CA ARG A 104 -4.37 -22.30 2.61
C ARG A 104 -3.41 -21.93 1.45
N PRO A 105 -3.67 -20.84 0.69
CA PRO A 105 -2.78 -20.39 -0.38
C PRO A 105 -1.38 -20.06 0.16
N ARG A 106 -0.35 -20.07 -0.69
CA ARG A 106 1.01 -19.68 -0.23
C ARG A 106 1.03 -18.27 0.36
N TRP A 107 0.28 -17.36 -0.27
CA TRP A 107 0.17 -15.96 0.13
C TRP A 107 -1.27 -15.54 0.35
N PHE A 108 -1.48 -14.56 1.23
CA PHE A 108 -2.69 -13.76 1.18
C PHE A 108 -2.43 -12.29 1.46
N VAL A 109 -3.30 -11.41 0.96
CA VAL A 109 -3.29 -9.97 1.24
C VAL A 109 -4.69 -9.53 1.61
N MET A 110 -4.88 -9.20 2.88
CA MET A 110 -6.14 -8.63 3.36
C MET A 110 -5.99 -7.12 3.54
N GLU A 111 -6.76 -6.34 2.78
CA GLU A 111 -6.92 -4.90 2.97
C GLU A 111 -8.07 -4.59 3.93
N ASN A 112 -7.93 -3.54 4.72
CA ASN A 112 -9.01 -3.00 5.50
C ASN A 112 -8.79 -1.53 5.91
N VAL A 113 -9.78 -0.88 6.53
CA VAL A 113 -9.62 0.47 7.12
C VAL A 113 -8.62 0.45 8.28
N ASP A 114 -7.88 1.54 8.49
CA ASP A 114 -6.82 1.64 9.51
C ASP A 114 -7.24 1.24 10.93
N ARG A 115 -8.47 1.59 11.33
CA ARG A 115 -9.01 1.27 12.66
C ARG A 115 -9.33 -0.23 12.86
N SER A 116 -9.45 -1.00 11.78
CA SER A 116 -9.79 -2.43 11.82
C SER A 116 -8.73 -3.28 12.54
N GLN A 117 -7.48 -2.83 12.56
CA GLN A 117 -6.37 -3.53 13.24
C GLN A 117 -6.68 -3.81 14.72
N LYS A 118 -7.53 -2.98 15.35
CA LYS A 118 -7.92 -3.13 16.75
C LYS A 118 -9.33 -3.72 16.94
N SER A 119 -10.00 -4.12 15.87
CA SER A 119 -11.36 -4.68 15.93
C SER A 119 -11.36 -6.12 16.44
N GLN A 120 -12.42 -6.52 17.14
CA GLN A 120 -12.60 -7.89 17.59
C GLN A 120 -12.68 -8.87 16.41
N ALA A 121 -13.37 -8.48 15.33
CA ALA A 121 -13.45 -9.26 14.10
C ALA A 121 -12.06 -9.58 13.53
N TYR A 122 -11.17 -8.58 13.48
CA TYR A 122 -9.80 -8.82 13.04
C TYR A 122 -9.00 -9.69 14.01
N GLN A 123 -9.13 -9.52 15.33
CA GLN A 123 -8.40 -10.36 16.29
C GLN A 123 -8.78 -11.86 16.16
N LEU A 124 -10.06 -12.17 15.96
CA LEU A 124 -10.51 -13.53 15.67
C LEU A 124 -9.95 -14.06 14.35
N THR A 125 -9.99 -13.22 13.31
CA THR A 125 -9.47 -13.54 11.97
C THR A 125 -7.96 -13.77 11.99
N ARG A 126 -7.20 -12.94 12.72
CA ARG A 126 -5.76 -13.06 12.93
C ARG A 126 -5.40 -14.39 13.57
N LYS A 127 -6.19 -14.85 14.55
CA LYS A 127 -6.02 -16.18 15.15
C LYS A 127 -6.19 -17.29 14.10
N LEU A 128 -7.20 -17.20 13.22
CA LEU A 128 -7.37 -18.19 12.14
C LEU A 128 -6.14 -18.25 11.21
N PHE A 129 -5.54 -17.11 10.89
CA PHE A 129 -4.31 -17.07 10.09
C PHE A 129 -3.13 -17.72 10.81
N LYS A 130 -2.91 -17.41 12.09
CA LYS A 130 -1.84 -18.02 12.89
C LYS A 130 -2.04 -19.53 13.05
N ASP A 131 -3.27 -19.96 13.35
CA ASP A 131 -3.63 -21.38 13.46
C ASP A 131 -3.44 -22.14 12.12
N ALA A 132 -3.49 -21.45 10.99
CA ALA A 132 -3.27 -22.01 9.66
C ALA A 132 -1.78 -22.04 9.23
N GLY A 133 -0.86 -21.54 10.08
CA GLY A 133 0.58 -21.58 9.85
C GLY A 133 1.18 -20.35 9.17
N TYR A 134 0.46 -19.21 9.11
CA TYR A 134 0.99 -18.02 8.45
C TYR A 134 1.89 -17.17 9.36
N GLY A 135 3.02 -16.71 8.81
CA GLY A 135 3.71 -15.50 9.25
C GLY A 135 2.99 -14.28 8.73
N LEU A 136 2.85 -13.24 9.57
CA LEU A 136 2.08 -12.05 9.24
C LEU A 136 2.93 -10.78 9.23
N THR A 137 2.86 -10.01 8.14
CA THR A 137 3.23 -8.59 8.14
C THR A 137 1.97 -7.73 8.20
N GLU A 138 1.87 -6.93 9.25
CA GLU A 138 0.70 -6.11 9.57
C GLU A 138 1.08 -4.62 9.57
N LYS A 139 0.59 -3.84 8.59
CA LYS A 139 0.98 -2.43 8.40
C LYS A 139 -0.20 -1.52 8.12
N VAL A 140 -0.19 -0.33 8.72
CA VAL A 140 -1.04 0.79 8.30
C VAL A 140 -0.25 1.69 7.37
N LEU A 141 -0.64 1.75 6.11
CA LEU A 141 -0.01 2.57 5.08
C LEU A 141 -0.87 3.80 4.78
N ASN A 142 -0.24 4.96 4.63
CA ASN A 142 -0.88 6.12 4.02
C ASN A 142 -0.52 6.14 2.53
N ALA A 143 -1.53 5.98 1.69
CA ALA A 143 -1.39 5.87 0.24
C ALA A 143 -0.57 7.01 -0.38
N SER A 144 -0.59 8.20 0.23
CA SER A 144 0.21 9.35 -0.20
C SER A 144 1.72 9.08 -0.24
N PHE A 145 2.24 8.16 0.58
CA PHE A 145 3.66 7.79 0.55
C PHE A 145 3.94 6.58 -0.36
N CYS A 146 2.90 6.06 -1.02
CA CYS A 146 2.93 4.88 -1.88
C CYS A 146 2.51 5.23 -3.32
N GLY A 147 2.77 6.46 -3.77
CA GLY A 147 2.50 6.88 -5.16
C GLY A 147 1.04 7.18 -5.50
N VAL A 148 0.17 7.37 -4.49
CA VAL A 148 -1.24 7.74 -4.69
C VAL A 148 -1.43 9.20 -4.27
N PRO A 149 -2.10 10.07 -5.04
CA PRO A 149 -2.32 11.47 -4.70
C PRO A 149 -3.38 11.69 -3.60
N GLN A 150 -3.39 10.86 -2.56
CA GLN A 150 -4.47 10.79 -1.56
C GLN A 150 -3.95 10.45 -0.16
N ASN A 151 -4.33 11.27 0.82
CA ASN A 151 -4.27 10.94 2.25
C ASN A 151 -5.32 9.87 2.58
N ARG A 152 -4.98 8.60 2.33
CA ARG A 152 -5.82 7.42 2.58
C ARG A 152 -5.03 6.41 3.39
N LYS A 153 -5.36 6.31 4.69
CA LYS A 153 -4.78 5.28 5.57
C LYS A 153 -5.54 3.97 5.43
N ARG A 154 -4.81 2.89 5.19
CA ARG A 154 -5.34 1.52 5.10
C ARG A 154 -4.46 0.54 5.84
N PHE A 155 -5.11 -0.40 6.49
CA PHE A 155 -4.50 -1.53 7.13
C PHE A 155 -4.32 -2.65 6.11
N PHE A 156 -3.15 -3.28 6.10
CA PHE A 156 -2.85 -4.47 5.34
C PHE A 156 -2.35 -5.55 6.29
N CYS A 157 -2.92 -6.74 6.18
CA CYS A 157 -2.40 -7.97 6.76
C CYS A 157 -1.96 -8.88 5.60
N ILE A 158 -0.65 -9.09 5.50
CA ILE A 158 -0.05 -9.90 4.45
C ILE A 158 0.45 -11.18 5.11
N GLY A 159 -0.06 -12.31 4.66
CA GLY A 159 0.35 -13.62 5.16
C GLY A 159 1.21 -14.35 4.15
N LEU A 160 2.27 -14.99 4.65
CA LEU A 160 3.04 -15.99 3.94
C LEU A 160 3.05 -17.28 4.76
N LEU A 161 2.68 -18.39 4.13
CA LEU A 161 2.63 -19.69 4.77
C LEU A 161 4.03 -20.10 5.23
N ASP A 162 4.13 -20.60 6.46
CA ASP A 162 5.36 -21.07 7.11
C ASP A 162 6.46 -20.00 7.29
N ALA A 163 6.12 -18.70 7.17
CA ALA A 163 7.05 -17.60 7.44
C ALA A 163 6.99 -17.09 8.89
N GLU A 164 7.98 -16.29 9.28
CA GLU A 164 7.93 -15.51 10.52
C GLU A 164 7.04 -14.26 10.41
N ASP A 165 6.59 -13.74 11.55
CA ASP A 165 5.93 -12.43 11.57
C ASP A 165 6.90 -11.31 11.18
N GLY A 166 6.42 -10.32 10.43
CA GLY A 166 7.21 -9.18 10.01
C GLY A 166 8.17 -9.44 8.83
N PHE A 167 8.05 -10.58 8.15
CA PHE A 167 8.93 -10.97 7.03
C PHE A 167 9.01 -9.92 5.90
N LEU A 168 7.99 -9.09 5.71
CA LEU A 168 7.93 -8.05 4.66
C LEU A 168 8.21 -6.63 5.19
N ASP A 169 8.50 -6.46 6.48
CA ASP A 169 8.61 -5.14 7.12
C ASP A 169 9.71 -4.29 6.49
N ASP A 170 10.90 -4.85 6.31
CA ASP A 170 12.06 -4.10 5.81
C ASP A 170 11.86 -3.65 4.36
N ILE A 171 11.25 -4.51 3.53
CA ILE A 171 10.93 -4.20 2.13
C ILE A 171 9.86 -3.11 2.04
N ILE A 172 8.79 -3.23 2.82
CA ILE A 172 7.75 -2.18 2.83
C ILE A 172 8.35 -0.86 3.32
N ASN A 173 9.07 -0.87 4.44
CA ASN A 173 9.61 0.36 5.03
C ASN A 173 10.65 1.04 4.13
N SER A 174 11.42 0.29 3.35
CA SER A 174 12.40 0.85 2.41
C SER A 174 11.74 1.45 1.16
N ASN A 175 10.62 0.88 0.73
CA ASN A 175 9.89 1.34 -0.46
C ASN A 175 8.94 2.52 -0.18
N ILE A 176 8.53 2.74 1.08
CA ILE A 176 7.70 3.91 1.43
C ILE A 176 8.47 5.21 1.16
N SER A 177 7.86 6.10 0.37
CA SER A 177 8.42 7.43 0.09
C SER A 177 8.47 8.30 1.34
N THR A 178 9.47 9.18 1.42
CA THR A 178 9.51 10.23 2.46
C THR A 178 8.68 11.46 2.12
N ARG A 179 8.25 11.61 0.86
CA ARG A 179 7.40 12.71 0.40
C ARG A 179 6.01 12.17 0.05
N GLN A 180 4.99 12.93 0.39
CA GLN A 180 3.63 12.63 -0.03
C GLN A 180 3.42 13.03 -1.49
N THR A 181 2.84 12.15 -2.29
CA THR A 181 2.35 12.44 -3.63
C THR A 181 1.17 13.40 -3.56
N THR A 182 1.30 14.57 -4.19
CA THR A 182 0.21 15.55 -4.33
C THR A 182 -0.66 15.21 -5.54
N ILE A 183 -1.80 15.89 -5.68
CA ILE A 183 -2.61 15.77 -6.91
C ILE A 183 -1.80 16.23 -8.12
N ARG A 184 -1.08 17.35 -8.02
CA ARG A 184 -0.22 17.85 -9.10
C ARG A 184 0.91 16.89 -9.45
N ASP A 185 1.53 16.24 -8.46
CA ASP A 185 2.59 15.25 -8.71
C ASP A 185 2.11 14.09 -9.59
N TYR A 186 0.84 13.69 -9.45
CA TYR A 186 0.27 12.55 -10.18
C TYR A 186 -0.47 12.93 -11.47
N LEU A 187 -1.27 14.00 -11.45
CA LEU A 187 -2.13 14.41 -12.58
C LEU A 187 -1.59 15.62 -13.35
N GLY A 188 -0.50 16.25 -12.89
CA GLY A 188 0.00 17.49 -13.47
C GLY A 188 -1.09 18.56 -13.53
N MET A 189 -1.38 19.04 -14.74
CA MET A 189 -2.40 20.05 -15.02
C MET A 189 -3.73 19.47 -15.55
N GLU A 190 -3.91 18.14 -15.56
CA GLU A 190 -5.07 17.44 -16.15
C GLU A 190 -6.43 17.99 -15.64
N LEU A 191 -6.50 18.42 -14.37
CA LEU A 191 -7.75 18.91 -13.77
C LEU A 191 -8.13 20.34 -14.18
N GLY A 192 -7.19 21.13 -14.70
CA GLY A 192 -7.40 22.54 -15.07
C GLY A 192 -7.83 23.45 -13.92
N ILE A 193 -7.57 23.06 -12.66
CA ILE A 193 -7.94 23.82 -11.46
C ILE A 193 -6.80 23.78 -10.44
N GLU A 194 -6.70 24.83 -9.63
CA GLU A 194 -5.70 24.95 -8.56
C GLU A 194 -6.27 24.52 -7.20
N HIS A 195 -7.59 24.71 -7.03
CA HIS A 195 -8.32 24.45 -5.80
C HIS A 195 -9.64 23.75 -6.11
N TYR A 196 -10.07 22.85 -5.23
CA TYR A 196 -11.32 22.13 -5.40
C TYR A 196 -12.09 22.00 -4.09
N TYR A 197 -13.40 21.83 -4.22
CA TYR A 197 -14.27 21.57 -3.10
C TYR A 197 -14.39 20.08 -2.83
N ARG A 198 -14.27 19.70 -1.56
CA ARG A 198 -14.60 18.36 -1.09
C ARG A 198 -15.44 18.48 0.17
N HIS A 199 -16.73 18.17 0.03
CA HIS A 199 -17.69 18.29 1.11
C HIS A 199 -17.18 17.62 2.40
N PRO A 200 -17.11 18.35 3.51
CA PRO A 200 -16.54 17.82 4.75
C PRO A 200 -17.48 16.78 5.39
N ARG A 201 -17.00 16.10 6.44
CA ARG A 201 -17.86 15.18 7.23
C ARG A 201 -18.74 15.92 8.23
N ASN A 202 -18.23 17.05 8.70
CA ASN A 202 -18.87 18.00 9.59
C ASN A 202 -18.29 19.39 9.27
N TYR A 203 -19.04 20.45 9.53
CA TYR A 203 -18.64 21.81 9.14
C TYR A 203 -17.47 22.37 9.97
N SER A 204 -17.01 21.66 11.00
CA SER A 204 -15.77 21.98 11.75
C SER A 204 -14.49 21.58 11.00
N ARG A 205 -14.60 21.15 9.74
CA ARG A 205 -13.48 20.78 8.87
C ARG A 205 -13.57 21.61 7.60
N ARG A 206 -12.41 21.99 7.08
CA ARG A 206 -12.25 22.64 5.79
C ARG A 206 -12.90 21.84 4.65
N GLY A 207 -13.39 22.56 3.66
CA GLY A 207 -14.03 22.05 2.46
C GLY A 207 -13.25 22.35 1.18
N ILE A 208 -12.28 23.26 1.21
CA ILE A 208 -11.46 23.65 0.05
C ILE A 208 -10.04 23.10 0.22
N PHE A 209 -9.54 22.48 -0.85
CA PHE A 209 -8.25 21.80 -0.89
C PHE A 209 -7.47 22.24 -2.13
N SER A 210 -6.15 22.31 -2.02
CA SER A 210 -5.25 22.62 -3.15
C SER A 210 -4.86 21.33 -3.87
N ILE A 211 -4.50 21.42 -5.15
CA ILE A 211 -3.90 20.29 -5.87
C ILE A 211 -2.42 20.06 -5.51
N ASP A 212 -1.78 21.02 -4.83
CA ASP A 212 -0.39 20.93 -4.33
C ASP A 212 -0.25 20.17 -2.99
N GLU A 213 -1.31 19.49 -2.57
CA GLU A 213 -1.33 18.60 -1.42
C GLU A 213 -2.04 17.28 -1.80
N PRO A 214 -1.81 16.20 -1.03
CA PRO A 214 -2.53 14.96 -1.27
C PRO A 214 -4.01 15.13 -0.94
N ALA A 215 -4.88 14.63 -1.83
CA ALA A 215 -6.32 14.73 -1.64
C ALA A 215 -6.77 14.05 -0.34
N PRO A 216 -7.79 14.56 0.37
CA PRO A 216 -8.43 13.80 1.43
C PRO A 216 -9.00 12.48 0.89
N THR A 217 -9.18 11.50 1.78
CA THR A 217 -9.74 10.19 1.38
C THR A 217 -11.00 10.31 0.52
N VAL A 218 -10.98 9.73 -0.68
CA VAL A 218 -12.15 9.59 -1.56
C VAL A 218 -13.15 8.66 -0.88
N ARG A 219 -14.42 9.10 -0.79
CA ARG A 219 -15.51 8.41 -0.06
C ARG A 219 -16.56 7.94 -1.05
N GLY A 220 -17.45 7.04 -0.62
CA GLY A 220 -18.59 6.60 -1.43
C GLY A 220 -19.63 7.68 -1.79
N VAL A 221 -19.36 8.95 -1.46
CA VAL A 221 -20.28 10.08 -1.63
C VAL A 221 -19.56 11.30 -2.20
N ASN A 222 -20.24 12.02 -3.09
CA ASN A 222 -19.80 13.28 -3.67
C ASN A 222 -20.96 14.28 -3.62
N ARG A 223 -20.72 15.49 -3.15
CA ARG A 223 -21.76 16.51 -2.98
C ARG A 223 -21.29 17.83 -3.60
N PRO A 224 -22.20 18.59 -4.23
CA PRO A 224 -21.87 19.91 -4.73
C PRO A 224 -21.53 20.87 -3.59
N VAL A 225 -20.95 22.02 -3.94
CA VAL A 225 -20.79 23.14 -3.01
C VAL A 225 -22.18 23.58 -2.54
N PRO A 226 -22.47 23.57 -1.22
CA PRO A 226 -23.73 24.08 -0.71
C PRO A 226 -23.88 25.58 -1.01
N ARG A 227 -25.07 26.04 -1.38
CA ARG A 227 -25.34 27.47 -1.67
C ARG A 227 -24.96 28.43 -0.54
N GLY A 228 -25.02 27.97 0.71
CA GLY A 228 -24.63 28.73 1.91
C GLY A 228 -23.28 28.32 2.51
N TYR A 229 -22.38 27.71 1.74
CA TYR A 229 -21.04 27.42 2.26
C TYR A 229 -20.29 28.74 2.49
N ILE A 230 -19.97 29.04 3.74
CA ILE A 230 -19.31 30.29 4.16
C ILE A 230 -17.78 30.20 4.19
N GLY A 231 -17.21 29.04 3.87
CA GLY A 231 -15.78 28.77 4.00
C GLY A 231 -15.39 28.30 5.40
N HIS A 232 -14.13 27.93 5.55
CA HIS A 232 -13.51 27.51 6.80
C HIS A 232 -12.13 28.20 6.96
N PRO A 233 -11.69 28.58 8.17
CA PRO A 233 -10.39 29.23 8.38
C PRO A 233 -9.15 28.44 7.91
N ASN A 234 -9.31 27.17 7.56
CA ASN A 234 -8.23 26.28 7.12
C ASN A 234 -8.39 25.87 5.65
N ASP A 235 -9.39 26.43 4.95
CA ASP A 235 -9.52 26.30 3.51
C ASP A 235 -8.26 26.87 2.84
N THR A 236 -7.80 26.22 1.77
CA THR A 236 -6.56 26.62 1.08
C THR A 236 -6.74 27.84 0.18
N ALA A 237 -7.97 28.20 -0.14
CA ALA A 237 -8.33 29.38 -0.91
C ALA A 237 -9.69 29.93 -0.44
N PRO A 238 -9.97 31.23 -0.66
CA PRO A 238 -11.31 31.77 -0.51
C PRO A 238 -12.27 31.11 -1.52
N ILE A 239 -13.58 31.22 -1.25
CA ILE A 239 -14.60 30.82 -2.21
C ILE A 239 -14.50 31.74 -3.44
N ASN A 240 -14.46 31.14 -4.62
CA ASN A 240 -14.43 31.84 -5.90
C ASN A 240 -15.36 31.14 -6.91
N GLU A 241 -15.52 31.74 -8.09
CA GLU A 241 -16.42 31.24 -9.14
C GLU A 241 -15.96 29.91 -9.77
N GLU A 242 -14.66 29.61 -9.70
CA GLU A 242 -14.06 28.38 -10.22
C GLU A 242 -14.20 27.18 -9.26
N LEU A 243 -14.59 27.43 -8.00
CA LEU A 243 -14.65 26.41 -6.97
C LEU A 243 -15.76 25.39 -7.27
N ARG A 244 -15.34 24.17 -7.59
CA ARG A 244 -16.23 23.03 -7.87
C ARG A 244 -15.81 21.77 -7.14
N PRO A 245 -16.73 20.81 -6.91
CA PRO A 245 -16.32 19.46 -6.58
C PRO A 245 -15.59 18.81 -7.76
N LEU A 246 -14.74 17.83 -7.45
CA LEU A 246 -14.20 16.94 -8.48
C LEU A 246 -15.33 16.09 -9.08
N SER A 247 -15.25 15.87 -10.40
CA SER A 247 -16.11 14.96 -11.13
C SER A 247 -15.90 13.52 -10.65
N THR A 248 -16.84 12.63 -10.99
CA THR A 248 -16.74 11.22 -10.63
C THR A 248 -15.50 10.58 -11.24
N ILE A 249 -15.16 10.91 -12.48
CA ILE A 249 -13.96 10.39 -13.16
C ILE A 249 -12.68 10.97 -12.55
N GLU A 250 -12.62 12.27 -12.26
CA GLU A 250 -11.46 12.87 -11.58
C GLU A 250 -11.21 12.19 -10.21
N ARG A 251 -12.26 11.81 -9.50
CA ARG A 251 -12.16 11.05 -8.24
C ARG A 251 -11.66 9.62 -8.45
N ALA A 252 -12.01 8.98 -9.56
CA ALA A 252 -11.42 7.69 -9.96
C ALA A 252 -9.91 7.85 -10.26
N ARG A 253 -9.51 8.94 -10.91
CA ARG A 253 -8.09 9.28 -11.13
C ARG A 253 -7.35 9.49 -9.82
N LEU A 254 -7.98 10.06 -8.78
CA LEU A 254 -7.40 10.12 -7.43
C LEU A 254 -7.30 8.77 -6.69
N GLN A 255 -8.05 7.77 -7.13
CA GLN A 255 -7.86 6.36 -6.77
C GLN A 255 -6.91 5.64 -7.73
N THR A 256 -6.19 6.39 -8.56
CA THR A 256 -5.15 5.94 -9.51
C THR A 256 -5.65 4.97 -10.58
N PHE A 257 -6.96 4.96 -10.87
CA PHE A 257 -7.46 4.26 -12.07
C PHE A 257 -6.96 4.97 -13.34
N PRO A 258 -6.52 4.21 -14.37
CA PRO A 258 -6.06 4.80 -15.63
C PRO A 258 -7.22 5.43 -16.41
N THR A 259 -6.90 6.32 -17.35
CA THR A 259 -7.89 6.92 -18.26
C THR A 259 -8.55 5.90 -19.19
N SER A 260 -7.89 4.77 -19.43
CA SER A 260 -8.42 3.64 -20.20
C SER A 260 -9.45 2.80 -19.44
N TYR A 261 -9.60 2.99 -18.12
CA TYR A 261 -10.53 2.23 -17.31
C TYR A 261 -11.97 2.61 -17.67
N GLN A 262 -12.77 1.62 -18.04
CA GLN A 262 -14.14 1.77 -18.48
C GLN A 262 -15.09 1.81 -17.29
N TRP A 263 -15.91 2.86 -17.22
CA TRP A 263 -16.98 3.00 -16.23
C TRP A 263 -18.31 2.82 -16.95
N PRO A 264 -19.18 1.85 -16.57
CA PRO A 264 -20.37 1.55 -17.36
C PRO A 264 -21.29 2.78 -17.47
N PRO A 265 -21.66 3.22 -18.70
CA PRO A 265 -22.26 4.55 -18.94
C PRO A 265 -23.65 4.72 -18.34
N ASN A 266 -24.39 3.62 -18.14
CA ASN A 266 -25.74 3.62 -17.57
C ASN A 266 -25.76 3.44 -16.04
N THR A 267 -24.60 3.55 -15.38
CA THR A 267 -24.51 3.42 -13.93
C THR A 267 -24.88 4.73 -13.23
N ALA A 268 -25.79 4.65 -12.25
CA ALA A 268 -26.13 5.80 -11.43
C ALA A 268 -24.89 6.41 -10.76
N LYS A 269 -24.80 7.75 -10.75
CA LYS A 269 -23.66 8.48 -10.14
C LYS A 269 -23.36 8.03 -8.71
N THR A 270 -24.39 7.82 -7.90
CA THR A 270 -24.23 7.35 -6.50
C THR A 270 -23.56 5.97 -6.42
N THR A 271 -23.88 5.07 -7.34
CA THR A 271 -23.26 3.74 -7.46
C THR A 271 -21.79 3.87 -7.87
N LEU A 272 -21.46 4.70 -8.88
CA LEU A 272 -20.07 4.93 -9.27
C LEU A 272 -19.24 5.53 -8.13
N GLU A 273 -19.77 6.54 -7.44
CA GLU A 273 -19.09 7.16 -6.31
C GLU A 273 -18.82 6.15 -5.19
N GLN A 274 -19.78 5.24 -4.93
CA GLN A 274 -19.64 4.17 -3.94
C GLN A 274 -18.59 3.14 -4.35
N MET A 275 -18.54 2.71 -5.62
CA MET A 275 -17.48 1.83 -6.15
C MET A 275 -16.10 2.47 -5.99
N ILE A 276 -15.94 3.69 -6.51
CA ILE A 276 -14.67 4.43 -6.46
C ILE A 276 -14.23 4.66 -5.02
N GLY A 277 -15.14 5.05 -4.12
CA GLY A 277 -14.81 5.30 -2.72
C GLY A 277 -14.36 4.06 -1.95
N ASN A 278 -14.93 2.90 -2.27
CA ASN A 278 -14.62 1.62 -1.65
C ASN A 278 -13.31 1.01 -2.18
N ALA A 279 -12.98 1.23 -3.45
CA ALA A 279 -11.80 0.66 -4.07
C ALA A 279 -10.49 0.94 -3.30
N VAL A 280 -9.60 -0.04 -3.31
CA VAL A 280 -8.18 0.18 -3.01
C VAL A 280 -7.60 0.97 -4.20
N PRO A 281 -6.84 2.06 -3.97
CA PRO A 281 -6.18 2.75 -5.06
C PRO A 281 -5.23 1.79 -5.80
N VAL A 282 -5.27 1.79 -7.13
CA VAL A 282 -4.46 0.91 -8.00
C VAL A 282 -2.98 0.95 -7.63
N ASN A 283 -2.37 2.14 -7.53
CA ASN A 283 -0.95 2.27 -7.19
C ASN A 283 -0.61 1.79 -5.77
N LEU A 284 -1.57 1.83 -4.83
CA LEU A 284 -1.36 1.28 -3.48
C LEU A 284 -1.38 -0.25 -3.51
N ALA A 285 -2.27 -0.85 -4.30
CA ALA A 285 -2.27 -2.30 -4.52
C ALA A 285 -0.99 -2.75 -5.24
N GLU A 286 -0.57 -2.01 -6.27
CA GLU A 286 0.69 -2.24 -6.99
C GLU A 286 1.91 -2.12 -6.07
N PHE A 287 1.91 -1.15 -5.14
CA PHE A 287 2.96 -1.02 -4.12
C PHE A 287 3.10 -2.29 -3.26
N ILE A 288 1.99 -2.86 -2.80
CA ILE A 288 2.00 -4.12 -2.03
C ILE A 288 2.45 -5.29 -2.89
N ALA A 289 1.89 -5.42 -4.10
CA ALA A 289 2.24 -6.46 -5.06
C ALA A 289 3.76 -6.45 -5.37
N ARG A 290 4.32 -5.27 -5.60
CA ARG A 290 5.76 -5.08 -5.83
C ARG A 290 6.61 -5.51 -4.63
N SER A 291 6.18 -5.21 -3.40
CA SER A 291 6.87 -5.67 -2.19
C SER A 291 6.90 -7.20 -2.08
N ILE A 292 5.79 -7.87 -2.42
CA ILE A 292 5.71 -9.34 -2.42
C ILE A 292 6.60 -9.95 -3.51
N LEU A 293 6.59 -9.39 -4.73
CA LEU A 293 7.50 -9.83 -5.80
C LEU A 293 8.96 -9.66 -5.41
N GLN A 294 9.33 -8.51 -4.82
CA GLN A 294 10.69 -8.26 -4.35
C GLN A 294 11.11 -9.30 -3.30
N TYR A 295 10.26 -9.61 -2.34
CA TYR A 295 10.55 -10.65 -1.34
C TYR A 295 10.72 -12.03 -1.98
N THR A 296 9.87 -12.37 -2.95
CA THR A 296 9.93 -13.65 -3.66
C THR A 296 11.22 -13.77 -4.47
N ASN A 297 11.63 -12.71 -5.16
CA ASN A 297 12.83 -12.70 -6.00
C ASN A 297 14.13 -12.79 -5.20
N ILE A 298 14.13 -12.32 -3.94
CA ILE A 298 15.27 -12.44 -3.02
C ILE A 298 15.38 -13.86 -2.45
N GLY A 299 14.44 -14.76 -2.76
CA GLY A 299 14.53 -16.19 -2.44
C GLY A 299 13.56 -16.70 -1.38
N GLY A 300 12.64 -15.87 -0.86
CA GLY A 300 11.40 -16.30 -0.19
C GLY A 300 11.45 -17.33 0.94
N ASN A 301 12.63 -17.70 1.46
CA ASN A 301 12.84 -18.63 2.56
C ASN A 301 13.62 -17.90 3.66
N VAL A 302 12.90 -17.36 4.64
CA VAL A 302 13.45 -17.12 5.98
C VAL A 302 12.47 -17.75 6.96
N THR A 303 12.51 -19.07 7.05
CA THR A 303 12.26 -19.77 8.32
C THR A 303 13.55 -19.67 9.14
N PRO A 304 13.50 -19.39 10.46
CA PRO A 304 14.68 -19.36 11.31
C PRO A 304 15.12 -20.80 11.64
N GLU A 305 15.44 -21.59 10.62
CA GLU A 305 16.41 -22.64 10.88
C GLU A 305 17.78 -21.97 10.79
N VAL A 306 18.54 -22.10 11.87
CA VAL A 306 19.96 -21.79 11.91
C VAL A 306 20.59 -22.55 10.75
N ASN A 307 20.82 -21.85 9.63
CA ASN A 307 21.87 -22.08 8.65
C ASN A 307 21.89 -20.87 7.71
N ASP A 308 23.01 -20.14 7.82
CA ASP A 308 23.42 -19.08 6.92
C ASP A 308 23.25 -19.48 5.46
N GLU A 309 22.45 -18.75 4.69
CA GLU A 309 22.71 -18.41 3.28
C GLU A 309 21.60 -17.50 2.71
N VAL A 310 21.82 -16.19 2.87
CA VAL A 310 21.19 -15.10 2.12
C VAL A 310 21.78 -15.13 0.70
N GLN A 311 20.98 -14.91 -0.37
CA GLN A 311 21.56 -14.60 -1.70
C GLN A 311 22.63 -13.53 -1.52
N PRO A 312 23.87 -13.79 -1.95
CA PRO A 312 25.03 -13.26 -1.27
C PRO A 312 24.90 -11.75 -1.23
N ALA A 313 24.85 -11.20 -0.02
CA ALA A 313 25.35 -9.87 0.18
C ALA A 313 26.65 -9.80 -0.63
N SER A 314 26.79 -8.76 -1.48
CA SER A 314 28.05 -8.59 -2.21
C SER A 314 29.19 -8.84 -1.23
N ASN A 315 30.29 -9.49 -1.61
CA ASN A 315 31.36 -9.81 -0.65
C ASN A 315 31.72 -8.58 0.22
N THR A 316 31.58 -7.39 -0.36
CA THR A 316 31.68 -6.10 0.31
C THR A 316 30.62 -5.83 1.40
N ASP A 317 29.34 -6.14 1.20
CA ASP A 317 28.28 -5.99 2.20
C ASP A 317 28.46 -6.97 3.38
N ILE A 318 28.92 -8.20 3.13
CA ILE A 318 29.22 -9.19 4.19
C ILE A 318 30.36 -8.66 5.06
N LEU A 319 31.49 -8.34 4.42
CA LEU A 319 32.67 -7.80 5.09
C LEU A 319 32.34 -6.49 5.82
N PHE A 320 31.48 -5.65 5.24
CA PHE A 320 31.05 -4.42 5.89
C PHE A 320 30.18 -4.71 7.13
N GLN A 321 29.26 -5.68 7.03
CA GLN A 321 28.44 -6.09 8.17
C GLN A 321 29.29 -6.65 9.32
N GLU A 322 30.22 -7.55 9.01
CA GLU A 322 31.16 -8.11 9.98
C GLU A 322 32.02 -7.03 10.62
N TRP A 323 32.51 -6.08 9.82
CA TRP A 323 33.27 -4.94 10.32
C TRP A 323 32.43 -4.08 11.28
N LEU A 324 31.16 -3.79 10.95
CA LEU A 324 30.26 -3.05 11.84
C LEU A 324 30.03 -3.78 13.17
N GLN A 325 29.94 -5.11 13.16
CA GLN A 325 29.72 -5.90 14.37
C GLN A 325 31.00 -6.01 15.21
N ASN A 326 32.14 -6.29 14.57
CA ASN A 326 33.39 -6.61 15.27
C ASN A 326 34.22 -5.37 15.64
N LYS A 327 34.21 -4.32 14.81
CA LYS A 327 34.99 -3.09 15.03
C LYS A 327 34.15 -1.95 15.60
N CYS A 328 32.86 -1.88 15.25
CA CYS A 328 31.95 -0.85 15.79
C CYS A 328 31.02 -1.37 16.90
N GLU A 329 31.17 -2.64 17.31
CA GLU A 329 30.37 -3.28 18.38
C GLU A 329 28.85 -3.15 18.16
N MET A 330 28.41 -3.07 16.89
CA MET A 330 27.00 -2.87 16.57
C MET A 330 26.23 -4.19 16.65
N LYS A 331 25.04 -4.16 17.25
CA LYS A 331 24.11 -5.30 17.21
C LYS A 331 23.74 -5.66 15.77
N SER A 332 23.49 -6.94 15.50
CA SER A 332 23.12 -7.46 14.16
C SER A 332 22.00 -6.64 13.49
N ARG A 333 20.91 -6.36 14.20
CA ARG A 333 19.80 -5.53 13.67
C ARG A 333 20.27 -4.13 13.27
N SER A 334 21.09 -3.48 14.10
CA SER A 334 21.61 -2.15 13.82
C SER A 334 22.62 -2.14 12.67
N SER A 335 23.42 -3.20 12.50
CA SER A 335 24.34 -3.34 11.36
C SER A 335 23.58 -3.48 10.03
N ARG A 336 22.49 -4.26 10.00
CA ARG A 336 21.59 -4.38 8.85
C ARG A 336 20.90 -3.06 8.49
N ASP A 337 20.46 -2.30 9.50
CA ASP A 337 19.91 -0.95 9.27
C ASP A 337 20.92 0.00 8.62
N VAL A 338 22.21 -0.09 8.97
CA VAL A 338 23.28 0.74 8.36
C VAL A 338 23.48 0.37 6.90
N ILE A 339 23.47 -0.92 6.56
CA ILE A 339 23.61 -1.40 5.17
C ILE A 339 22.39 -0.97 4.35
N SER A 340 21.19 -1.10 4.89
CA SER A 340 19.95 -0.61 4.25
C SER A 340 20.02 0.89 3.96
N ARG A 341 20.48 1.69 4.93
CA ARG A 341 20.71 3.13 4.74
C ARG A 341 21.79 3.42 3.71
N LEU A 342 22.84 2.61 3.64
CA LEU A 342 23.90 2.75 2.63
C LEU A 342 23.37 2.50 1.21
N ARG A 343 22.61 1.42 1.00
CA ARG A 343 21.93 1.12 -0.27
C ARG A 343 20.94 2.20 -0.67
N ARG A 344 20.27 2.81 0.32
CA ARG A 344 19.43 3.98 0.06
C ARG A 344 20.27 5.21 -0.32
N ALA A 345 21.43 5.40 0.30
CA ALA A 345 22.33 6.50 0.01
C ALA A 345 22.91 6.41 -1.42
N SER A 346 23.14 5.20 -1.95
CA SER A 346 23.63 5.01 -3.32
C SER A 346 22.68 5.48 -4.41
N ASN A 347 21.41 5.74 -4.08
CA ASN A 347 20.47 6.38 -5.02
C ASN A 347 20.77 7.88 -5.23
N TYR A 348 21.50 8.50 -4.30
CA TYR A 348 21.77 9.94 -4.33
C TYR A 348 23.22 10.27 -4.66
N VAL A 349 24.13 9.32 -4.48
CA VAL A 349 25.56 9.51 -4.69
C VAL A 349 26.24 8.20 -5.08
N ASP A 350 27.23 8.31 -5.96
CA ASP A 350 28.13 7.22 -6.31
C ASP A 350 29.15 6.96 -5.18
N LEU A 351 29.26 5.70 -4.77
CA LEU A 351 30.05 5.24 -3.64
C LEU A 351 31.34 4.49 -4.05
N SER A 352 31.74 4.61 -5.32
CA SER A 352 32.97 4.04 -5.88
C SER A 352 34.22 4.24 -5.00
N ASN A 353 35.17 3.30 -5.08
CA ASN A 353 36.35 3.25 -4.19
C ASN A 353 37.30 4.45 -4.35
N ASP A 354 37.32 5.08 -5.53
CA ASP A 354 38.17 6.21 -5.88
C ASP A 354 37.72 7.53 -5.24
N LYS A 355 36.49 7.60 -4.72
CA LYS A 355 35.95 8.80 -4.06
C LYS A 355 36.19 8.77 -2.56
N SER A 356 36.72 9.86 -2.02
CA SER A 356 36.83 10.08 -0.58
C SER A 356 35.46 10.21 0.10
N CYS A 357 35.44 10.07 1.42
CA CYS A 357 34.22 10.28 2.21
C CYS A 357 33.65 11.69 2.01
N ASP A 358 34.51 12.71 2.02
CA ASP A 358 34.09 14.10 1.87
C ASP A 358 33.53 14.39 0.47
N GLU A 359 34.11 13.80 -0.57
CA GLU A 359 33.57 13.91 -1.94
C GLU A 359 32.18 13.27 -2.05
N CYS A 360 31.99 12.05 -1.49
CA CYS A 360 30.67 11.42 -1.48
C CYS A 360 29.65 12.28 -0.69
N LEU A 361 30.03 12.81 0.48
CA LEU A 361 29.12 13.65 1.27
C LEU A 361 28.81 14.98 0.57
N TYR A 362 29.80 15.58 -0.10
CA TYR A 362 29.63 16.80 -0.89
C TYR A 362 28.69 16.57 -2.07
N HIS A 363 28.93 15.57 -2.91
CA HIS A 363 28.08 15.26 -4.06
C HIS A 363 26.66 14.87 -3.65
N MET A 364 26.51 14.09 -2.57
CA MET A 364 25.19 13.79 -2.03
C MET A 364 24.46 15.07 -1.57
N SER A 365 25.18 16.04 -0.99
CA SER A 365 24.61 17.33 -0.57
C SER A 365 24.16 18.21 -1.73
N LEU A 366 24.75 18.04 -2.92
CA LEU A 366 24.35 18.75 -4.14
C LEU A 366 23.10 18.15 -4.79
N ASN A 367 22.80 16.87 -4.54
CA ASN A 367 21.65 16.19 -5.11
C ASN A 367 20.32 16.86 -4.68
N PRO A 368 19.50 17.37 -5.63
CA PRO A 368 18.24 18.06 -5.32
C PRO A 368 17.24 17.19 -4.54
N GLU A 369 17.15 15.89 -4.84
CA GLU A 369 16.25 14.96 -4.15
C GLU A 369 16.69 14.71 -2.72
N PHE A 370 18.01 14.62 -2.48
CA PHE A 370 18.56 14.47 -1.13
C PHE A 370 18.25 15.69 -0.24
N LYS A 371 18.29 16.91 -0.80
CA LYS A 371 17.93 18.15 -0.08
C LYS A 371 16.48 18.14 0.42
N LEU A 372 15.59 17.39 -0.22
CA LEU A 372 14.17 17.26 0.17
C LEU A 372 13.95 16.27 1.32
N ILE A 373 14.95 15.49 1.71
CA ILE A 373 14.86 14.50 2.79
C ILE A 373 14.90 15.19 4.16
N LYS A 374 14.18 14.67 5.16
CA LYS A 374 14.22 15.18 6.55
C LYS A 374 15.66 15.22 7.10
N PRO A 375 16.07 16.27 7.84
CA PRO A 375 17.43 16.40 8.37
C PRO A 375 17.90 15.19 9.20
N SER A 376 17.01 14.56 9.97
CA SER A 376 17.31 13.35 10.75
C SER A 376 17.68 12.15 9.87
N VAL A 377 16.98 11.97 8.74
CA VAL A 377 17.25 10.89 7.79
C VAL A 377 18.50 11.21 6.98
N GLN A 378 18.70 12.46 6.56
CA GLN A 378 19.96 12.90 5.94
C GLN A 378 21.15 12.58 6.84
N SER A 379 21.06 12.85 8.15
CA SER A 379 22.10 12.52 9.12
C SER A 379 22.38 11.01 9.18
N GLN A 380 21.34 10.18 9.15
CA GLN A 380 21.48 8.72 9.13
C GLN A 380 22.14 8.20 7.84
N LEU A 381 21.79 8.75 6.68
CA LEU A 381 22.42 8.37 5.40
C LEU A 381 23.88 8.83 5.31
N ARG A 382 24.18 10.06 5.78
CA ARG A 382 25.57 10.54 5.90
C ARG A 382 26.37 9.64 6.84
N ARG A 383 25.78 9.19 7.95
CA ARG A 383 26.43 8.27 8.89
C ARG A 383 26.73 6.91 8.27
N SER A 384 25.82 6.34 7.47
CA SER A 384 26.10 5.07 6.79
C SER A 384 27.23 5.19 5.77
N ILE A 385 27.31 6.31 5.01
CA ILE A 385 28.43 6.56 4.09
C ILE A 385 29.75 6.65 4.85
N ARG A 386 29.79 7.39 5.97
CA ARG A 386 31.02 7.52 6.77
C ARG A 386 31.53 6.17 7.26
N LEU A 387 30.64 5.36 7.82
CA LEU A 387 30.98 4.01 8.27
C LEU A 387 31.49 3.15 7.12
N TYR A 388 30.85 3.24 5.95
CA TYR A 388 31.26 2.49 4.78
C TYR A 388 32.63 2.91 4.25
N LYS A 389 32.91 4.21 4.18
CA LYS A 389 34.22 4.70 3.74
C LYS A 389 35.33 4.36 4.73
N GLN A 390 35.06 4.46 6.03
CA GLN A 390 35.97 4.00 7.08
C GLN A 390 36.26 2.50 6.95
N PHE A 391 35.24 1.68 6.69
CA PHE A 391 35.41 0.25 6.41
C PHE A 391 36.35 0.03 5.22
N LYS A 392 36.14 0.74 4.11
CA LYS A 392 36.96 0.59 2.89
C LYS A 392 38.41 1.03 3.11
N GLU A 393 38.65 2.07 3.90
CA GLU A 393 39.99 2.50 4.32
C GLU A 393 40.68 1.42 5.18
N THR A 394 39.96 0.83 6.14
CA THR A 394 40.52 -0.25 6.98
C THR A 394 40.77 -1.56 6.22
N ALA A 395 40.04 -1.80 5.13
CA ALA A 395 40.19 -3.00 4.29
C ALA A 395 41.34 -2.91 3.28
N VAL A 396 41.92 -1.72 3.04
CA VAL A 396 43.05 -1.51 2.12
C VAL A 396 44.41 -1.65 2.83
N HIS A 397 44.43 -1.72 4.16
CA HIS A 397 45.64 -1.82 4.99
C HIS A 397 45.87 -3.21 5.63
N HIS A 398 45.14 -4.22 5.17
CA HIS A 398 45.35 -5.64 5.43
C HIS A 398 45.55 -6.36 4.10
#